data_AF-A0A0D3BNJ8-F1
#
_entry.id   AF-A0A0D3BNJ8-F1
#
_cell.length_a   1.000
_cell.length_b   1.000
_cell.length_c   1.000
_cell.angle_alpha   90.00
_cell.angle_beta   90.00
_cell.angle_gamma   90.00
#
_symmetry.space_group_name_H-M   'P 1'
#
loop_
_entity.id
_entity.type
_entity.pdbx_description
1 polymer ?
#
loop_
_entity_poly.entity_id
_entity_poly.type
_entity_poly.pdbx_seq_one_letter_code
_entity_poly.pdbx_strand_id
1 'polypeptide(L)'
;MDRLFILSLLALLMVTSYRAAGETSYRELDILGELENLDVPQDDIDDDVTFFDFSLFTSQFSGKNLVNVDSFGAAGDGVSDDTQAFVSAWKIACSAPRSVLLVPQGRSYLVNATKFNGPCQENLIIQIDGTIVAPDDPSQWNPRFQRVWLEFSKLQGVIFQGNGVIDGSGTKWWAASCKKNKSNVTSSSITQLEHYF
;
A
#
# COMPACT_ATOMS: atom_id res chain seq x y z
N MET A 1 58.65 11.72 -30.93
CA MET A 1 57.22 11.63 -30.58
C MET A 1 57.02 12.42 -29.32
N ASP A 2 56.62 13.68 -29.48
CA ASP A 2 56.65 14.66 -28.41
C ASP A 2 55.66 14.31 -27.32
N ARG A 3 56.07 14.44 -26.05
CA ARG A 3 55.23 14.13 -24.88
C ARG A 3 53.91 14.90 -24.89
N LEU A 4 53.88 16.06 -25.56
CA LEU A 4 52.70 16.89 -25.78
C LEU A 4 51.66 16.23 -26.70
N PHE A 5 52.10 15.48 -27.73
CA PHE A 5 51.19 14.75 -28.62
C PHE A 5 50.49 13.59 -27.91
N ILE A 6 51.19 12.91 -27.00
CA ILE A 6 50.64 11.78 -26.23
C ILE A 6 49.59 12.28 -25.23
N LEU A 7 49.84 13.40 -24.55
CA LEU A 7 48.86 14.01 -23.63
C LEU A 7 47.60 14.51 -24.37
N SER A 8 47.75 15.03 -25.59
CA SER A 8 46.62 15.44 -26.44
C SER A 8 45.76 14.25 -26.86
N LEU A 9 46.37 13.11 -27.21
CA LEU A 9 45.66 11.89 -27.60
C LEU A 9 44.90 11.28 -26.42
N LEU A 10 45.49 11.28 -25.22
CA LEU A 10 44.83 10.81 -24.01
C LEU A 10 43.65 11.71 -23.61
N ALA A 11 43.80 13.03 -23.72
CA ALA A 11 42.69 13.97 -23.45
C ALA A 11 41.52 13.80 -24.43
N LEU A 12 41.81 13.57 -25.72
CA LEU A 12 40.79 13.29 -26.74
C LEU A 12 40.04 11.97 -26.47
N LEU A 13 40.76 10.91 -26.06
CA LEU A 13 40.14 9.63 -25.71
C LEU A 13 39.20 9.75 -24.51
N MET A 14 39.61 10.50 -23.49
CA MET A 14 38.79 10.80 -22.32
C MET A 14 37.50 11.56 -22.73
N VAL A 15 37.62 12.61 -23.57
CA VAL A 15 36.47 13.39 -24.08
C VAL A 15 35.49 12.54 -24.89
N THR A 16 35.96 11.55 -25.64
CA THR A 16 35.10 10.65 -26.40
C THR A 16 34.40 9.59 -25.53
N SER A 17 35.01 9.14 -24.42
CA SER A 17 34.33 8.23 -23.48
C SER A 17 33.25 8.92 -22.65
N TYR A 18 33.40 10.23 -22.36
CA TYR A 18 32.36 10.98 -21.64
C TYR A 18 31.10 11.21 -22.48
N ARG A 19 31.15 11.03 -23.81
CA ARG A 19 30.01 11.26 -24.71
C ARG A 19 29.21 10.01 -25.08
N ALA A 20 29.51 8.85 -24.48
CA ALA A 20 28.86 7.57 -24.81
C ALA A 20 28.06 6.92 -23.66
N ALA A 21 27.87 7.61 -22.53
CA ALA A 21 27.03 7.12 -21.42
C ALA A 21 26.02 8.19 -20.99
N GLY A 22 25.22 8.65 -21.95
CA GLY A 22 24.00 9.41 -21.68
C GLY A 22 22.79 8.55 -22.02
N GLU A 23 22.41 7.64 -21.12
CA GLU A 23 21.02 7.30 -20.80
C GLU A 23 20.95 6.25 -19.67
N THR A 24 20.07 6.52 -18.70
CA THR A 24 19.64 5.74 -17.53
C THR A 24 20.51 5.76 -16.26
N SER A 25 19.83 6.02 -15.14
CA SER A 25 20.27 5.88 -13.74
C SER A 25 20.76 7.15 -13.02
N TYR A 26 19.80 8.01 -12.64
CA TYR A 26 19.94 8.96 -11.53
C TYR A 26 18.66 8.91 -10.68
N ARG A 27 18.65 8.04 -9.65
CA ARG A 27 17.77 8.11 -8.46
C ARG A 27 18.34 7.28 -7.30
N GLU A 28 19.67 7.13 -7.21
CA GLU A 28 20.29 6.27 -6.18
C GLU A 28 21.53 6.90 -5.50
N LEU A 29 21.88 8.15 -5.80
CA LEU A 29 23.07 8.81 -5.23
C LEU A 29 22.79 10.07 -4.39
N ASP A 30 21.53 10.45 -4.18
CA ASP A 30 21.17 11.59 -3.31
C ASP A 30 20.93 11.21 -1.84
N ILE A 31 21.01 9.92 -1.46
CA ILE A 31 20.75 9.48 -0.07
C ILE A 31 22.06 9.33 0.74
N LEU A 32 23.21 9.23 0.08
CA LEU A 32 24.51 8.96 0.73
C LEU A 32 25.31 10.22 1.10
N GLY A 33 24.75 11.42 0.95
CA GLY A 33 25.42 12.67 1.32
C GLY A 33 25.06 13.23 2.70
N GLU A 34 23.92 12.82 3.28
CA GLU A 34 23.37 13.46 4.48
C GLU A 34 23.67 12.72 5.80
N LEU A 35 24.55 11.72 5.78
CA LEU A 35 24.82 10.83 6.93
C LEU A 35 26.20 11.01 7.58
N GLU A 36 26.95 12.07 7.23
CA GLU A 36 28.28 12.30 7.82
C GLU A 36 28.29 13.32 8.99
N ASN A 37 27.18 13.94 9.38
CA ASN A 37 27.20 15.03 10.38
C ASN A 37 26.15 14.92 11.49
N LEU A 38 26.06 13.78 12.19
CA LEU A 38 25.39 13.73 13.50
C LEU A 38 26.28 13.03 14.53
N ASP A 39 27.06 13.84 15.26
CA ASP A 39 27.72 13.42 16.50
C ASP A 39 26.64 13.23 17.59
N VAL A 40 26.31 11.98 17.91
CA VAL A 40 25.45 11.63 19.05
C VAL A 40 26.33 11.21 20.23
N PRO A 41 26.17 11.78 21.43
CA PRO A 41 26.96 11.39 22.61
C PRO A 41 26.77 9.90 22.93
N GLN A 42 27.90 9.18 23.01
CA GLN A 42 27.97 7.86 23.63
C GLN A 42 27.88 8.04 25.14
N ASP A 43 26.67 7.92 25.71
CA ASP A 43 26.41 7.36 27.04
C ASP A 43 24.88 7.23 27.16
N ASP A 44 24.40 6.05 27.59
CA ASP A 44 23.01 5.61 27.80
C ASP A 44 22.28 4.96 26.59
N ILE A 45 22.79 3.81 26.13
CA ILE A 45 22.03 2.87 25.28
C ILE A 45 21.44 1.77 26.18
N ASP A 46 20.12 1.81 26.38
CA ASP A 46 19.28 0.69 26.79
C ASP A 46 17.98 0.74 25.96
N ASP A 47 17.98 0.25 24.69
CA ASP A 47 16.75 0.06 23.88
C ASP A 47 17.02 -0.84 22.63
N ASP A 48 17.25 -2.13 22.87
CA ASP A 48 17.55 -3.20 21.90
C ASP A 48 16.32 -3.71 21.10
N VAL A 49 15.61 -2.86 20.33
CA VAL A 49 14.56 -3.43 19.43
C VAL A 49 14.22 -2.66 18.14
N THR A 50 14.72 -1.45 17.87
CA THR A 50 14.11 -0.61 16.81
C THR A 50 14.95 -0.42 15.55
N PHE A 51 16.23 -0.81 15.54
CA PHE A 51 17.11 -0.57 14.39
C PHE A 51 17.37 -1.80 13.50
N PHE A 52 17.33 -3.00 14.08
CA PHE A 52 17.59 -4.25 13.34
C PHE A 52 16.40 -4.74 12.51
N ASP A 53 15.18 -4.29 12.80
CA ASP A 53 13.97 -4.69 12.07
C ASP A 53 13.85 -4.01 10.69
N PHE A 54 14.29 -2.75 10.58
CA PHE A 54 14.21 -2.00 9.34
C PHE A 54 15.10 -2.58 8.22
N SER A 55 16.29 -3.07 8.58
CA SER A 55 17.21 -3.69 7.62
C SER A 55 16.72 -5.08 7.17
N LEU A 56 16.00 -5.81 8.02
CA LEU A 56 15.38 -7.08 7.66
C LEU A 56 14.14 -6.87 6.77
N PHE A 57 13.34 -5.86 7.06
CA PHE A 57 12.17 -5.48 6.27
C PHE A 57 12.53 -5.07 4.84
N THR A 58 13.54 -4.21 4.68
CA THR A 58 14.03 -3.80 3.35
C THR A 58 14.62 -4.98 2.57
N SER A 59 15.27 -5.93 3.24
CA SER A 59 15.74 -7.17 2.60
C SER A 59 14.60 -8.02 2.03
N GLN A 60 13.44 -8.05 2.70
CA GLN A 60 12.27 -8.82 2.29
C GLN A 60 11.73 -8.39 0.92
N PHE A 61 11.93 -7.12 0.55
CA PHE A 61 11.45 -6.55 -0.71
C PHE A 61 12.55 -6.31 -1.75
N SER A 62 13.75 -6.83 -1.51
CA SER A 62 14.83 -6.77 -2.49
C SER A 62 14.38 -7.37 -3.84
N GLY A 63 14.49 -6.58 -4.91
CA GLY A 63 14.02 -6.95 -6.24
C GLY A 63 12.50 -7.05 -6.39
N LYS A 64 11.73 -6.33 -5.58
CA LYS A 64 10.27 -6.15 -5.69
C LYS A 64 9.91 -4.67 -5.83
N ASN A 65 8.78 -4.38 -6.50
CA ASN A 65 8.27 -3.02 -6.63
C ASN A 65 7.44 -2.67 -5.39
N LEU A 66 8.02 -1.90 -4.46
CA LEU A 66 7.31 -1.50 -3.25
C LEU A 66 6.36 -0.33 -3.53
N VAL A 67 5.09 -0.52 -3.20
CA VAL A 67 4.02 0.46 -3.38
C VAL A 67 3.39 0.73 -2.02
N ASN A 68 3.96 1.69 -1.29
CA ASN A 68 3.44 2.12 0.01
C ASN A 68 2.22 3.05 -0.19
N VAL A 69 1.11 2.75 0.49
CA VAL A 69 -0.12 3.56 0.45
C VAL A 69 0.10 5.02 0.88
N ASP A 70 1.06 5.28 1.77
CA ASP A 70 1.42 6.64 2.23
C ASP A 70 1.95 7.51 1.10
N SER A 71 2.68 6.90 0.15
CA SER A 71 3.21 7.58 -1.04
C SER A 71 2.08 8.07 -1.98
N PHE A 72 0.84 7.66 -1.74
CA PHE A 72 -0.36 8.09 -2.47
C PHE A 72 -1.25 9.03 -1.65
N GLY A 73 -0.73 9.56 -0.52
CA GLY A 73 -1.41 10.56 0.29
C GLY A 73 -2.31 9.99 1.39
N ALA A 74 -2.13 8.73 1.77
CA ALA A 74 -2.84 8.16 2.91
C ALA A 74 -2.42 8.85 4.22
N ALA A 75 -3.41 9.32 4.98
CA ALA A 75 -3.23 10.01 6.25
C ALA A 75 -2.97 9.01 7.38
N GLY A 76 -3.55 7.81 7.36
CA GLY A 76 -3.23 6.76 8.32
C GLY A 76 -3.53 7.11 9.78
N ASP A 77 -4.50 8.01 10.01
CA ASP A 77 -4.94 8.51 11.31
C ASP A 77 -6.20 7.81 11.86
N GLY A 78 -6.79 6.89 11.09
CA GLY A 78 -7.99 6.13 11.40
C GLY A 78 -9.30 6.92 11.23
N VAL A 79 -9.24 8.15 10.72
CA VAL A 79 -10.37 9.08 10.65
C VAL A 79 -10.55 9.65 9.25
N SER A 80 -9.46 10.04 8.59
CA SER A 80 -9.46 10.58 7.23
C SER A 80 -9.74 9.49 6.20
N ASP A 81 -10.52 9.82 5.16
CA ASP A 81 -10.84 8.86 4.10
C ASP A 81 -9.61 8.58 3.20
N ASP A 82 -8.98 7.43 3.43
CA ASP A 82 -7.78 6.97 2.72
C ASP A 82 -8.09 6.15 1.46
N THR A 83 -9.37 6.03 1.09
CA THR A 83 -9.82 5.17 -0.02
C THR A 83 -9.12 5.46 -1.34
N GLN A 84 -8.96 6.74 -1.70
CA GLN A 84 -8.33 7.12 -2.97
C GLN A 84 -6.84 6.83 -3.01
N ALA A 85 -6.15 6.93 -1.87
CA ALA A 85 -4.75 6.53 -1.76
C ALA A 85 -4.60 5.03 -1.99
N PHE A 86 -5.47 4.21 -1.37
CA PHE A 86 -5.50 2.76 -1.58
C PHE A 86 -5.83 2.37 -3.03
N VAL A 87 -6.83 3.01 -3.66
CA VAL A 87 -7.18 2.77 -5.07
C VAL A 87 -6.02 3.10 -6.00
N SER A 88 -5.33 4.21 -5.74
CA SER A 88 -4.18 4.64 -6.55
C SER A 88 -2.98 3.70 -6.37
N ALA A 89 -2.66 3.34 -5.13
CA ALA A 89 -1.61 2.38 -4.82
C ALA A 89 -1.91 1.01 -5.42
N TRP A 90 -3.14 0.51 -5.30
CA TRP A 90 -3.59 -0.74 -5.91
C TRP A 90 -3.37 -0.74 -7.43
N LYS A 91 -3.74 0.34 -8.12
CA LYS A 91 -3.58 0.44 -9.57
C LYS A 91 -2.12 0.28 -9.99
N ILE A 92 -1.19 0.88 -9.25
CA ILE A 92 0.25 0.76 -9.53
C ILE A 92 0.72 -0.67 -9.22
N ALA A 93 0.45 -1.18 -8.01
CA ALA A 93 0.90 -2.50 -7.59
C ALA A 93 0.36 -3.62 -8.50
N CYS A 94 -0.90 -3.53 -8.92
CA CYS A 94 -1.53 -4.52 -9.78
C CYS A 94 -0.99 -4.49 -11.23
N SER A 95 -0.46 -3.34 -11.67
CA SER A 95 0.02 -3.14 -13.05
C SER A 95 1.44 -3.63 -13.31
N ALA A 96 2.23 -3.90 -12.28
CA ALA A 96 3.64 -4.29 -12.40
C ALA A 96 3.90 -5.66 -11.75
N PRO A 97 4.77 -6.51 -12.35
CA PRO A 97 5.11 -7.80 -11.77
C PRO A 97 5.94 -7.63 -10.50
N ARG A 98 5.92 -8.65 -9.62
CA ARG A 98 6.69 -8.68 -8.37
C ARG A 98 6.46 -7.44 -7.49
N SER A 99 5.22 -6.94 -7.46
CA SER A 99 4.87 -5.76 -6.68
C SER A 99 4.44 -6.12 -5.27
N VAL A 100 4.64 -5.18 -4.35
CA VAL A 100 4.20 -5.27 -2.96
C VAL A 100 3.34 -4.05 -2.68
N LEU A 101 2.05 -4.24 -2.46
CA LEU A 101 1.21 -3.20 -1.87
C LEU A 101 1.43 -3.22 -0.36
N LEU A 102 1.99 -2.16 0.20
CA LEU A 102 2.34 -2.05 1.61
C LEU A 102 1.38 -1.13 2.36
N VAL A 103 0.76 -1.66 3.42
CA VAL A 103 0.07 -0.91 4.47
C VAL A 103 0.96 -0.94 5.72
N PRO A 104 1.65 0.16 6.06
CA PRO A 104 2.71 0.16 7.04
C PRO A 104 2.20 0.08 8.49
N GLN A 105 3.05 -0.48 9.35
CA GLN A 105 2.78 -0.66 10.78
C GLN A 105 2.58 0.68 11.52
N GLY A 106 1.84 0.63 12.63
CA GLY A 106 1.68 1.76 13.55
C GLY A 106 0.66 2.81 13.10
N ARG A 107 -0.05 2.54 11.99
CA ARG A 107 -1.02 3.46 11.38
C ARG A 107 -2.36 2.77 11.18
N SER A 108 -3.42 3.57 11.09
CA SER A 108 -4.79 3.10 10.87
C SER A 108 -5.42 3.82 9.69
N TYR A 109 -5.97 3.09 8.73
CA TYR A 109 -6.44 3.63 7.47
C TYR A 109 -7.94 3.41 7.34
N LEU A 110 -8.73 4.50 7.37
CA LEU A 110 -10.16 4.42 7.13
C LEU A 110 -10.40 4.26 5.63
N VAL A 111 -10.87 3.08 5.22
CA VAL A 111 -11.14 2.77 3.82
C VAL A 111 -12.62 2.51 3.64
N ASN A 112 -13.28 3.29 2.78
CA ASN A 112 -14.68 3.09 2.40
C ASN A 112 -14.87 1.85 1.54
N ALA A 113 -16.13 1.45 1.35
CA ALA A 113 -16.47 0.27 0.55
C ALA A 113 -15.86 0.32 -0.86
N THR A 114 -14.94 -0.60 -1.15
CA THR A 114 -14.04 -0.57 -2.32
C THR A 114 -13.80 -1.96 -2.87
N LYS A 115 -13.66 -2.02 -4.20
CA LYS A 115 -13.35 -3.24 -4.95
C LYS A 115 -12.02 -3.11 -5.68
N PHE A 116 -11.09 -3.98 -5.32
CA PHE A 116 -9.80 -4.14 -5.95
C PHE A 116 -9.88 -5.29 -6.96
N ASN A 117 -9.94 -4.93 -8.24
CA ASN A 117 -10.14 -5.87 -9.33
C ASN A 117 -8.83 -6.15 -10.05
N GLY A 118 -8.56 -7.43 -10.31
CA GLY A 118 -7.57 -7.89 -11.27
C GLY A 118 -8.13 -8.03 -12.70
N PRO A 119 -7.39 -8.71 -13.60
CA PRO A 119 -6.17 -9.48 -13.32
C PRO A 119 -4.97 -8.56 -13.02
N CYS A 120 -4.13 -8.97 -12.08
CA CYS A 120 -2.85 -8.32 -11.79
C CYS A 120 -1.69 -9.10 -12.41
N GLN A 121 -0.54 -8.45 -12.51
CA GLN A 121 0.70 -9.11 -12.90
C GLN A 121 1.15 -10.14 -11.85
N GLU A 122 2.04 -11.04 -12.27
CA GLU A 122 2.51 -12.15 -11.45
C GLU A 122 3.24 -11.70 -10.18
N ASN A 123 3.12 -12.50 -9.12
CA ASN A 123 3.83 -12.33 -7.85
C ASN A 123 3.49 -11.02 -7.12
N LEU A 124 2.23 -10.59 -7.16
CA LEU A 124 1.73 -9.51 -6.30
C LEU A 124 1.63 -9.99 -4.85
N ILE A 125 2.19 -9.20 -3.94
CA ILE A 125 2.09 -9.36 -2.50
C ILE A 125 1.27 -8.20 -1.94
N ILE A 126 0.31 -8.50 -1.08
CA ILE A 126 -0.42 -7.52 -0.28
C ILE A 126 0.08 -7.68 1.15
N GLN A 127 0.91 -6.73 1.58
CA GLN A 127 1.49 -6.71 2.91
C GLN A 127 0.74 -5.72 3.80
N ILE A 128 0.10 -6.24 4.85
CA ILE A 128 -0.68 -5.46 5.79
C ILE A 128 -0.02 -5.59 7.16
N ASP A 129 0.76 -4.59 7.54
CA ASP A 129 1.38 -4.48 8.86
C ASP A 129 0.68 -3.42 9.73
N GLY A 130 -0.04 -2.49 9.12
CA GLY A 130 -0.92 -1.51 9.78
C GLY A 130 -2.36 -2.01 9.99
N THR A 131 -3.25 -1.08 10.32
CA THR A 131 -4.69 -1.35 10.47
C THR A 131 -5.48 -0.78 9.30
N ILE A 132 -6.31 -1.57 8.65
CA ILE A 132 -7.34 -1.09 7.72
C ILE A 132 -8.67 -1.15 8.45
N VAL A 133 -9.38 -0.03 8.57
CA VAL A 133 -10.63 0.08 9.32
C VAL A 133 -11.79 0.49 8.42
N ALA A 134 -12.95 -0.12 8.63
CA ALA A 134 -14.18 0.23 7.93
C ALA A 134 -14.88 1.41 8.59
N PRO A 135 -15.65 2.21 7.83
CA PRO A 135 -16.64 3.11 8.44
C PRO A 135 -17.57 2.31 9.34
N ASP A 136 -17.74 2.78 10.56
CA ASP A 136 -18.51 2.10 11.60
C ASP A 136 -20.02 2.28 11.39
N ASP A 137 -20.44 3.37 10.75
CA ASP A 137 -21.84 3.67 10.50
C ASP A 137 -22.32 3.11 9.14
N PRO A 138 -23.35 2.24 9.13
CA PRO A 138 -23.91 1.72 7.89
C PRO A 138 -24.41 2.76 6.89
N SER A 139 -24.81 3.94 7.37
CA SER A 139 -25.26 5.04 6.51
C SER A 139 -24.14 5.69 5.71
N GLN A 140 -22.88 5.54 6.15
CA GLN A 140 -21.71 6.09 5.45
C GLN A 140 -21.29 5.22 4.27
N TRP A 141 -21.73 3.96 4.20
CA TRP A 141 -21.40 3.12 3.05
C TRP A 141 -22.23 3.51 1.83
N ASN A 142 -21.56 3.50 0.68
CA ASN A 142 -22.23 3.69 -0.60
C ASN A 142 -23.40 2.68 -0.72
N PRO A 143 -24.64 3.14 -1.01
CA PRO A 143 -25.81 2.27 -1.13
C PRO A 143 -25.63 1.13 -2.14
N ARG A 144 -24.75 1.31 -3.14
CA ARG A 144 -24.42 0.30 -4.15
C ARG A 144 -23.55 -0.85 -3.61
N PHE A 145 -22.88 -0.65 -2.47
CA PHE A 145 -21.95 -1.60 -1.85
C PHE A 145 -22.36 -2.02 -0.43
N GLN A 146 -23.63 -1.86 -0.04
CA GLN A 146 -24.14 -2.17 1.31
C GLN A 146 -23.83 -3.57 1.84
N ARG A 147 -23.41 -4.50 0.99
CA ARG A 147 -23.16 -5.92 1.35
C ARG A 147 -21.68 -6.29 1.37
N VAL A 148 -20.82 -5.45 0.81
CA VAL A 148 -19.41 -5.78 0.60
C VAL A 148 -18.57 -4.54 0.87
N TRP A 149 -17.75 -4.62 1.91
CA TRP A 149 -16.83 -3.55 2.29
C TRP A 149 -15.57 -3.57 1.42
N LEU A 150 -14.75 -4.62 1.57
CA LEU A 150 -13.43 -4.70 0.97
C LEU A 150 -13.37 -5.99 0.14
N GLU A 151 -13.36 -5.85 -1.18
CA GLU A 151 -13.36 -6.98 -2.10
C GLU A 151 -12.09 -7.00 -2.93
N PHE A 152 -11.43 -8.16 -2.94
CA PHE A 152 -10.35 -8.48 -3.86
C PHE A 152 -10.84 -9.54 -4.83
N SER A 153 -10.93 -9.22 -6.12
CA SER A 153 -11.51 -10.12 -7.12
C SER A 153 -10.61 -10.34 -8.33
N LYS A 154 -10.75 -11.50 -8.98
CA LYS A 154 -9.99 -11.89 -10.19
C LYS A 154 -8.48 -11.85 -10.00
N LEU A 155 -8.01 -12.21 -8.81
CA LEU A 155 -6.60 -12.30 -8.48
C LEU A 155 -6.08 -13.71 -8.75
N GLN A 156 -4.85 -13.81 -9.26
CA GLN A 156 -4.18 -15.08 -9.53
C GLN A 156 -2.80 -15.09 -8.85
N GLY A 157 -2.55 -16.08 -8.00
CA GLY A 157 -1.24 -16.24 -7.36
C GLY A 157 -0.82 -15.10 -6.43
N VAL A 158 -1.78 -14.38 -5.85
CA VAL A 158 -1.52 -13.26 -4.92
C VAL A 158 -1.29 -13.79 -3.50
N ILE A 159 -0.32 -13.21 -2.80
CA ILE A 159 -0.02 -13.53 -1.39
C ILE A 159 -0.53 -12.40 -0.50
N PHE A 160 -1.31 -12.74 0.52
CA PHE A 160 -1.66 -11.84 1.61
C PHE A 160 -0.80 -12.19 2.83
N GLN A 161 -0.11 -11.21 3.39
CA GLN A 161 0.77 -11.40 4.55
C GLN A 161 0.87 -10.12 5.40
N GLY A 162 1.60 -10.21 6.50
CA GLY A 162 1.81 -9.13 7.45
C GLY A 162 1.15 -9.42 8.80
N ASN A 163 1.51 -8.62 9.81
CA ASN A 163 1.07 -8.78 11.20
C ASN A 163 0.00 -7.75 11.61
N GLY A 164 -0.55 -7.03 10.64
CA GLY A 164 -1.54 -5.98 10.84
C GLY A 164 -2.96 -6.48 11.03
N VAL A 165 -3.92 -5.56 10.93
CA VAL A 165 -5.34 -5.79 11.26
C VAL A 165 -6.24 -5.30 10.12
N ILE A 166 -7.27 -6.06 9.82
CA ILE A 166 -8.40 -5.62 8.99
C ILE A 166 -9.64 -5.59 9.88
N ASP A 167 -10.05 -4.40 10.32
CA ASP A 167 -11.19 -4.18 11.19
C ASP A 167 -12.44 -3.78 10.39
N GLY A 168 -13.44 -4.66 10.36
CA GLY A 168 -14.69 -4.45 9.64
C GLY A 168 -15.72 -3.56 10.35
N SER A 169 -15.45 -3.06 11.56
CA SER A 169 -16.34 -2.18 12.33
C SER A 169 -17.80 -2.68 12.44
N GLY A 170 -17.98 -4.01 12.59
CA GLY A 170 -19.25 -4.69 12.35
C GLY A 170 -20.37 -4.50 13.38
N THR A 171 -20.12 -3.85 14.52
CA THR A 171 -21.06 -3.79 15.65
C THR A 171 -22.42 -3.17 15.26
N LYS A 172 -22.40 -1.99 14.64
CA LYS A 172 -23.64 -1.30 14.18
C LYS A 172 -24.31 -2.09 13.04
N TRP A 173 -23.52 -2.70 12.16
CA TRP A 173 -24.02 -3.55 11.06
C TRP A 173 -24.82 -4.75 11.56
N TRP A 174 -24.30 -5.48 12.56
CA TRP A 174 -24.99 -6.62 13.11
C TRP A 174 -26.24 -6.23 13.91
N ALA A 175 -26.24 -5.05 14.55
CA ALA A 175 -27.41 -4.51 15.22
C ALA A 175 -28.54 -4.16 14.23
N ALA A 176 -28.18 -3.63 13.04
CA ALA A 176 -29.13 -3.30 11.98
C ALA A 176 -29.63 -4.52 11.18
N SER A 177 -28.99 -5.69 11.32
CA SER A 177 -29.39 -6.89 10.57
C SER A 177 -30.79 -7.39 10.93
N CYS A 178 -31.58 -7.80 9.93
CA CYS A 178 -32.92 -8.38 10.12
C CYS A 178 -32.92 -9.65 10.99
N LYS A 179 -31.76 -10.30 11.18
CA LYS A 179 -31.60 -11.45 12.08
C LYS A 179 -31.72 -11.05 13.56
N LYS A 180 -31.26 -9.85 13.93
CA LYS A 180 -31.38 -9.30 15.29
C LYS A 180 -32.59 -8.37 15.41
N ASN A 181 -32.80 -7.52 14.42
CA ASN A 181 -33.90 -6.58 14.40
C ASN A 181 -35.03 -7.03 13.47
N LYS A 182 -36.04 -7.71 14.05
CA LYS A 182 -37.20 -8.21 13.29
C LYS A 182 -38.10 -7.08 12.75
N SER A 183 -37.98 -5.84 13.24
CA SER A 183 -38.71 -4.70 12.65
C SER A 183 -38.02 -4.10 11.43
N ASN A 184 -36.74 -4.45 11.17
CA ASN A 184 -36.08 -4.17 9.88
C ASN A 184 -36.51 -5.16 8.78
N VAL A 185 -37.40 -6.09 9.09
CA VAL A 185 -38.18 -6.84 8.10
C VAL A 185 -39.29 -5.91 7.59
N THR A 186 -38.95 -4.91 6.78
CA THR A 186 -39.98 -4.10 6.12
C THR A 186 -40.06 -4.40 4.63
N SER A 187 -41.20 -4.99 4.27
CA SER A 187 -41.99 -4.63 3.09
C SER A 187 -41.63 -5.25 1.72
N SER A 188 -41.41 -6.56 1.66
CA SER A 188 -41.66 -7.34 0.42
C SER A 188 -42.70 -8.47 0.61
N SER A 189 -43.50 -8.39 1.68
CA SER A 189 -44.60 -9.33 1.94
C SER A 189 -45.91 -8.56 2.16
N ILE A 190 -46.33 -7.81 1.15
CA ILE A 190 -47.74 -7.58 0.83
C ILE A 190 -47.80 -7.82 -0.68
N THR A 191 -47.91 -9.06 -1.14
CA THR A 191 -49.22 -9.68 -1.40
C THR A 191 -49.25 -11.15 -0.97
N GLN A 192 -49.60 -11.42 0.28
CA GLN A 192 -50.50 -12.54 0.55
C GLN A 192 -51.90 -11.94 0.45
N LEU A 193 -52.49 -11.95 -0.76
CA LEU A 193 -53.94 -11.91 -0.88
C LEU A 193 -54.40 -13.36 -0.77
N GLU A 194 -54.96 -13.68 0.39
CA GLU A 194 -55.73 -14.89 0.59
C GLU A 194 -56.99 -14.87 -0.30
N HIS A 195 -57.28 -16.00 -0.93
CA HIS A 195 -58.59 -16.57 -1.28
C HIS A 195 -59.80 -15.63 -1.41
N TYR A 196 -60.47 -15.62 -2.58
CA TYR A 196 -61.78 -16.30 -2.80
C TYR A 196 -62.26 -16.12 -4.25
N PHE A 197 -62.74 -17.23 -4.83
CA PHE A 197 -63.32 -17.50 -6.17
C PHE A 197 -62.34 -17.71 -7.34
#